data_AF-A0A7M3W6P6-F1
#
_entry.id   AF-A0A7M3W6P6-F1
#
_cell.length_a   1.000
_cell.length_b   1.000
_cell.length_c   1.000
_cell.angle_alpha   90.00
_cell.angle_beta   90.00
_cell.angle_gamma   90.00
#
_symmetry.space_group_name_H-M   'P 1'
#
loop_
_entity.id
_entity.type
_entity.pdbx_description
1 polymer ?
#
loop_
_entity_poly.entity_id
_entity_poly.type
_entity_poly.pdbx_seq_one_letter_code
_entity_poly.pdbx_strand_id
1 'polypeptide(L)'
;MSEDKRGTEGSTPTYRDASKGDDGRWQTSDGKPLPVSASDLERFTYCPMSWHLAATGTTGKSSAIEQGIQKHQSIHESMMDFKGHQFQAKRNLLILEWWYAIILVLLVDTLAIQYIDDLELNVVEFSRLLAAGALSFLLVGIVAVLVPWRKAIGLKQPFRPELDGKTETIDPVFEPRGFMGGWFEGGILEVSMFVSAIVLALHSSALLFADNRQQASYVLAITTLAWALLASIVLRRALKSNEEAERLAFENDFSMSDEVSYSDDEATAQLLVDADTGLRGRPDQIVIIDSQFIPVEQKTGKVPKRPHESHRMQALAYARLVEKTTGRAPPYALLRYGPDNLHQLIWDEEAKKELDERIHEVQTAMAIGGVKRNHERPGKCQNCSRRHACSERLA
;
A
#
# COMPACT_ATOMS: atom_id res chain seq x y z
N MET A 1 29.26 -22.50 -33.59
CA MET A 1 28.72 -22.32 -34.95
C MET A 1 28.07 -20.94 -34.99
N SER A 2 28.74 -19.97 -35.61
CA SER A 2 28.23 -18.61 -35.75
C SER A 2 27.12 -18.62 -36.79
N GLU A 3 25.87 -18.48 -36.38
CA GLU A 3 24.81 -18.11 -37.32
C GLU A 3 25.17 -16.73 -37.89
N ASP A 4 25.15 -16.68 -39.22
CA ASP A 4 25.58 -15.58 -40.04
C ASP A 4 24.69 -14.36 -39.76
N LYS A 5 25.26 -13.28 -39.18
CA LYS A 5 24.61 -11.97 -39.00
C LYS A 5 24.46 -11.26 -40.36
N ARG A 6 23.91 -11.94 -41.37
CA ARG A 6 23.54 -11.33 -42.64
C ARG A 6 22.26 -10.54 -42.42
N GLY A 7 22.38 -9.22 -42.45
CA GLY A 7 21.27 -8.28 -42.36
C GLY A 7 20.20 -8.60 -43.40
N THR A 8 19.15 -9.29 -42.95
CA THR A 8 17.91 -9.45 -43.69
C THR A 8 17.20 -8.10 -43.76
N GLU A 9 16.65 -7.75 -44.91
CA GLU A 9 15.74 -6.61 -45.08
C GLU A 9 14.73 -6.57 -43.92
N GLY A 10 14.87 -5.59 -43.02
CA GLY A 10 14.12 -5.51 -41.78
C GLY A 10 14.74 -4.55 -40.76
N SER A 11 14.25 -4.60 -39.52
CA SER A 11 14.70 -3.75 -38.42
C SER A 11 16.15 -3.97 -38.00
N THR A 12 16.87 -2.93 -37.56
CA THR A 12 18.23 -3.11 -37.03
C THR A 12 18.23 -3.66 -35.60
N PRO A 13 19.20 -4.48 -35.19
CA PRO A 13 19.33 -4.92 -33.80
C PRO A 13 19.61 -3.75 -32.84
N THR A 14 18.98 -3.78 -31.67
CA THR A 14 19.18 -2.80 -30.59
C THR A 14 20.39 -3.15 -29.72
N TYR A 15 20.73 -4.45 -29.61
CA TYR A 15 21.88 -4.96 -28.86
C TYR A 15 22.81 -5.76 -29.79
N ARG A 16 23.68 -5.06 -30.53
CA ARG A 16 24.53 -5.65 -31.58
C ARG A 16 25.57 -6.64 -31.05
N ASP A 17 26.05 -6.38 -29.84
CA ASP A 17 27.11 -7.16 -29.18
C ASP A 17 26.55 -8.31 -28.33
N ALA A 18 25.23 -8.52 -28.36
CA ALA A 18 24.62 -9.64 -27.66
C ALA A 18 25.11 -10.97 -28.24
N SER A 19 25.32 -11.93 -27.34
CA SER A 19 25.71 -13.30 -27.68
C SER A 19 24.72 -14.29 -27.08
N LYS A 20 24.65 -15.49 -27.65
CA LYS A 20 23.76 -16.55 -27.17
C LYS A 20 24.51 -17.41 -26.16
N GLY A 21 23.98 -17.53 -24.95
CA GLY A 21 24.53 -18.36 -23.88
C GLY A 21 24.24 -19.86 -24.10
N ASP A 22 24.85 -20.70 -23.26
CA ASP A 22 24.70 -22.16 -23.31
C ASP A 22 23.27 -22.63 -22.99
N ASP A 23 22.51 -21.81 -22.26
CA ASP A 23 21.10 -21.98 -21.95
C ASP A 23 20.16 -21.59 -23.11
N GLY A 24 20.72 -21.13 -24.23
CA GLY A 24 20.00 -20.67 -25.39
C GLY A 24 19.42 -19.25 -25.26
N ARG A 25 19.63 -18.54 -24.14
CA ARG A 25 19.17 -17.15 -23.94
C ARG A 25 20.19 -16.15 -24.47
N TRP A 26 19.73 -14.95 -24.82
CA TRP A 26 20.63 -13.88 -25.25
C TRP A 26 21.14 -13.10 -24.06
N GLN A 27 22.44 -12.83 -24.04
CA GLN A 27 23.15 -12.16 -22.97
C GLN A 27 23.87 -10.91 -23.46
N THR A 28 24.05 -9.92 -22.59
CA THR A 28 24.92 -8.76 -22.79
C THR A 28 26.39 -9.17 -22.78
N SER A 29 27.29 -8.24 -23.14
CA SER A 29 28.75 -8.42 -23.02
C SER A 29 29.20 -8.84 -21.62
N ASP A 30 28.42 -8.49 -20.60
CA ASP A 30 28.71 -8.74 -19.19
C ASP A 30 28.17 -10.08 -18.69
N GLY A 31 27.63 -10.93 -19.59
CA GLY A 31 27.09 -12.24 -19.27
C GLY A 31 25.71 -12.23 -18.58
N LYS A 32 25.03 -11.07 -18.54
CA LYS A 32 23.68 -10.95 -17.98
C LYS A 32 22.62 -11.15 -19.08
N PRO A 33 21.46 -11.77 -18.80
CA PRO A 33 20.38 -11.88 -19.78
C PRO A 33 19.95 -10.52 -20.33
N LEU A 34 19.58 -10.47 -21.61
CA LEU A 34 19.07 -9.25 -22.23
C LEU A 34 17.79 -8.78 -21.51
N PRO A 35 17.72 -7.50 -21.11
CA PRO A 35 16.65 -7.03 -20.27
C PRO A 35 15.36 -6.83 -21.06
N VAL A 36 14.31 -7.56 -20.71
CA VAL A 36 12.97 -7.46 -21.32
C VAL A 36 12.01 -6.88 -20.30
N SER A 37 11.38 -5.73 -20.58
CA SER A 37 10.33 -5.23 -19.68
C SER A 37 8.98 -5.91 -19.94
N ALA A 38 8.10 -5.96 -18.94
CA ALA A 38 6.72 -6.41 -19.12
C ALA A 38 6.00 -5.59 -20.22
N SER A 39 6.29 -4.29 -20.32
CA SER A 39 5.75 -3.44 -21.40
C SER A 39 6.36 -3.76 -22.77
N ASP A 40 7.60 -4.26 -22.85
CA ASP A 40 8.16 -4.76 -24.11
C ASP A 40 7.38 -5.96 -24.62
N LEU A 41 7.02 -6.91 -23.74
CA LEU A 41 6.18 -8.05 -24.10
C LEU A 41 4.81 -7.61 -24.60
N GLU A 42 4.17 -6.65 -23.91
CA GLU A 42 2.89 -6.08 -24.36
C GLU A 42 3.00 -5.49 -25.77
N ARG A 43 3.97 -4.60 -25.99
CA ARG A 43 4.16 -3.87 -27.24
C ARG A 43 4.57 -4.80 -28.38
N PHE A 44 5.43 -5.78 -28.11
CA PHE A 44 5.89 -6.75 -29.08
C PHE A 44 4.72 -7.63 -29.54
N THR A 45 3.93 -8.16 -28.61
CA THR A 45 2.72 -8.94 -28.92
C THR A 45 1.69 -8.10 -29.67
N TYR A 46 1.56 -6.81 -29.36
CA TYR A 46 0.69 -5.91 -30.13
C TYR A 46 1.11 -5.80 -31.60
N CYS A 47 2.39 -5.47 -31.85
CA CYS A 47 3.04 -5.45 -33.17
C CYS A 47 4.58 -5.32 -33.01
N PRO A 48 5.40 -6.31 -33.45
CA PRO A 48 6.85 -6.27 -33.32
C PRO A 48 7.50 -5.05 -33.99
N MET A 49 7.01 -4.65 -35.16
CA MET A 49 7.52 -3.47 -35.86
C MET A 49 7.25 -2.17 -35.09
N SER A 50 6.07 -2.06 -34.44
CA SER A 50 5.75 -0.90 -33.60
C SER A 50 6.61 -0.86 -32.33
N TRP A 51 6.87 -2.03 -31.73
CA TRP A 51 7.80 -2.17 -30.61
C TRP A 51 9.22 -1.75 -31.01
N HIS A 52 9.73 -2.22 -32.16
CA HIS A 52 11.06 -1.87 -32.61
C HIS A 52 11.23 -0.35 -32.82
N LEU A 53 10.26 0.30 -33.46
CA LEU A 53 10.26 1.76 -33.60
C LEU A 53 10.31 2.46 -32.23
N ALA A 54 9.63 1.93 -31.21
CA ALA A 54 9.72 2.44 -29.85
C ALA A 54 11.13 2.27 -29.26
N ALA A 55 11.71 1.08 -29.42
CA ALA A 55 13.04 0.74 -28.90
C ALA A 55 14.17 1.57 -29.55
N THR A 56 13.98 2.02 -30.80
CA THR A 56 14.93 2.91 -31.50
C THR A 56 14.64 4.41 -31.29
N GLY A 57 13.75 4.76 -30.36
CA GLY A 57 13.52 6.16 -29.97
C GLY A 57 12.40 6.89 -30.73
N THR A 58 11.58 6.18 -31.53
CA THR A 58 10.42 6.80 -32.20
C THR A 58 9.28 6.99 -31.20
N THR A 59 8.94 8.25 -30.92
CA THR A 59 7.80 8.61 -30.07
C THR A 59 6.47 8.30 -30.76
N GLY A 60 5.50 7.81 -30.00
CA GLY A 60 4.14 7.63 -30.50
C GLY A 60 3.40 8.97 -30.59
N LYS A 61 2.70 9.23 -31.69
CA LYS A 61 1.81 10.38 -31.85
C LYS A 61 0.36 9.91 -31.89
N SER A 62 -0.38 10.12 -30.82
CA SER A 62 -1.83 9.88 -30.78
C SER A 62 -2.46 10.62 -29.61
N SER A 63 -3.64 11.21 -29.83
CA SER A 63 -4.44 11.84 -28.77
C SER A 63 -4.73 10.89 -27.61
N ALA A 64 -4.86 9.59 -27.87
CA ALA A 64 -5.05 8.57 -26.83
C ALA A 64 -3.84 8.40 -25.89
N ILE A 65 -2.62 8.66 -26.34
CA ILE A 65 -1.41 8.60 -25.48
C ILE A 65 -1.35 9.84 -24.59
N GLU A 66 -1.59 11.02 -25.15
CA GLU A 66 -1.64 12.27 -24.38
C GLU A 66 -2.74 12.21 -23.32
N GLN A 67 -3.95 11.76 -23.70
CA GLN A 67 -5.05 11.52 -22.78
C GLN A 67 -4.71 10.46 -21.73
N GLY A 68 -3.99 9.40 -22.10
CA GLY A 68 -3.55 8.35 -21.17
C GLY A 68 -2.56 8.87 -20.12
N ILE A 69 -1.58 9.68 -20.54
CA ILE A 69 -0.61 10.32 -19.63
C ILE A 69 -1.33 11.27 -18.66
N GLN A 70 -2.20 12.14 -19.18
CA GLN A 70 -3.01 13.04 -18.36
C GLN A 70 -3.89 12.29 -17.37
N LYS A 71 -4.52 11.18 -17.81
CA LYS A 71 -5.36 10.34 -16.95
C LYS A 71 -4.55 9.64 -15.86
N HIS A 72 -3.34 9.17 -16.16
CA HIS A 72 -2.46 8.60 -15.13
C HIS A 72 -2.03 9.65 -14.11
N GLN A 73 -1.71 10.87 -14.57
CA GLN A 73 -1.38 11.99 -13.67
C GLN A 73 -2.57 12.34 -12.77
N SER A 74 -3.78 12.44 -13.31
CA SER A 74 -4.97 12.75 -12.51
C SER A 74 -5.32 11.64 -11.51
N ILE A 75 -5.12 10.38 -11.87
CA ILE A 75 -5.31 9.25 -10.94
C ILE A 75 -4.27 9.30 -9.82
N HIS A 76 -3.01 9.63 -10.15
CA HIS A 76 -1.95 9.79 -9.16
C HIS A 76 -2.25 10.93 -8.18
N GLU A 77 -2.65 12.10 -8.68
CA GLU A 77 -3.05 13.24 -7.84
C GLU A 77 -4.23 12.86 -6.93
N SER A 78 -5.27 12.24 -7.48
CA SER A 78 -6.43 11.77 -6.71
C SER A 78 -6.05 10.75 -5.63
N MET A 79 -5.10 9.85 -5.92
CA MET A 79 -4.59 8.87 -4.96
C MET A 79 -3.82 9.54 -3.81
N MET A 80 -3.02 10.56 -4.11
CA MET A 80 -2.32 11.35 -3.09
C MET A 80 -3.29 12.11 -2.19
N ASP A 81 -4.33 12.71 -2.77
CA ASP A 81 -5.39 13.39 -2.02
C ASP A 81 -6.17 12.41 -1.13
N PHE A 82 -6.54 11.24 -1.67
CA PHE A 82 -7.19 10.17 -0.93
C PHE A 82 -6.39 9.76 0.31
N LYS A 83 -5.08 9.49 0.15
CA LYS A 83 -4.17 9.19 1.27
C LYS A 83 -4.13 10.34 2.28
N GLY A 84 -4.06 11.58 1.81
CA GLY A 84 -4.10 12.77 2.64
C GLY A 84 -5.35 12.85 3.51
N HIS A 85 -6.52 12.58 2.93
CA HIS A 85 -7.81 12.55 3.63
C HIS A 85 -7.93 11.37 4.61
N GLN A 86 -7.45 10.18 4.26
CA GLN A 86 -7.40 9.04 5.19
C GLN A 86 -6.49 9.34 6.38
N PHE A 87 -5.32 9.92 6.15
CA PHE A 87 -4.39 10.30 7.21
C PHE A 87 -5.01 11.31 8.18
N GLN A 88 -5.65 12.35 7.65
CA GLN A 88 -6.35 13.34 8.47
C GLN A 88 -7.50 12.72 9.27
N ALA A 89 -8.27 11.80 8.68
CA ALA A 89 -9.35 11.10 9.37
C ALA A 89 -8.81 10.26 10.55
N LYS A 90 -7.82 9.38 10.30
CA LYS A 90 -7.23 8.54 11.37
C LYS A 90 -6.60 9.39 12.48
N ARG A 91 -5.86 10.44 12.12
CA ARG A 91 -5.27 11.38 13.09
C ARG A 91 -6.34 12.03 13.96
N ASN A 92 -7.42 12.52 13.36
CA ASN A 92 -8.50 13.16 14.12
C ASN A 92 -9.26 12.16 15.01
N LEU A 93 -9.45 10.92 14.56
CA LEU A 93 -10.05 9.85 15.38
C LEU A 93 -9.18 9.49 16.59
N LEU A 94 -7.86 9.36 16.41
CA LEU A 94 -6.94 9.15 17.53
C LEU A 94 -7.03 10.30 18.55
N ILE A 95 -6.99 11.55 18.09
CA ILE A 95 -7.15 12.72 18.98
C ILE A 95 -8.50 12.65 19.73
N LEU A 96 -9.57 12.23 19.05
CA LEU A 96 -10.90 12.11 19.65
C LEU A 96 -10.94 11.05 20.77
N GLU A 97 -10.27 9.91 20.60
CA GLU A 97 -10.20 8.87 21.63
C GLU A 97 -9.60 9.41 22.94
N TRP A 98 -8.48 10.15 22.85
CA TRP A 98 -7.85 10.79 24.01
C TRP A 98 -8.74 11.87 24.63
N TRP A 99 -9.42 12.68 23.81
CA TRP A 99 -10.31 13.72 24.31
C TRP A 99 -11.54 13.15 25.00
N TYR A 100 -12.05 12.01 24.50
CA TYR A 100 -13.15 11.29 25.15
C TYR A 100 -12.72 10.74 26.52
N ALA A 101 -11.49 10.25 26.66
CA ALA A 101 -10.95 9.83 27.96
C ALA A 101 -10.92 11.00 28.97
N ILE A 102 -10.50 12.21 28.55
CA ILE A 102 -10.53 13.40 29.40
C ILE A 102 -11.96 13.75 29.82
N ILE A 103 -12.91 13.74 28.87
CA ILE A 103 -14.33 14.00 29.16
C ILE A 103 -14.86 13.00 30.19
N LEU A 104 -14.52 11.72 30.05
CA LEU A 104 -14.93 10.67 30.98
C LEU A 104 -14.36 10.89 32.38
N VAL A 105 -13.08 11.24 32.50
CA VAL A 105 -12.44 11.57 33.79
C VAL A 105 -13.15 12.75 34.47
N LEU A 106 -13.36 13.85 33.75
CA LEU A 106 -14.03 15.05 34.29
C LEU A 106 -15.48 14.77 34.67
N LEU A 107 -16.19 13.95 33.89
CA LEU A 107 -17.56 13.54 34.18
C LEU A 107 -17.62 12.70 35.46
N VAL A 108 -16.71 11.73 35.61
CA VAL A 108 -16.61 10.90 36.83
C VAL A 108 -16.32 11.78 38.05
N ASP A 109 -15.40 12.74 37.96
CA ASP A 109 -15.12 13.68 39.05
C ASP A 109 -16.31 14.56 39.39
N THR A 110 -17.01 15.06 38.37
CA THR A 110 -18.22 15.88 38.55
C THR A 110 -19.28 15.10 39.34
N LEU A 111 -19.55 13.85 38.93
CA LEU A 111 -20.52 12.98 39.60
C LEU A 111 -20.05 12.60 41.00
N ALA A 112 -18.76 12.26 41.17
CA ALA A 112 -18.20 11.92 42.45
C ALA A 112 -18.37 13.07 43.45
N ILE A 113 -17.92 14.29 43.11
CA ILE A 113 -18.02 15.45 44.00
C ILE A 113 -19.48 15.83 44.29
N GLN A 114 -20.39 15.69 43.32
CA GLN A 114 -21.79 16.04 43.49
C GLN A 114 -22.55 15.08 44.42
N TYR A 115 -22.27 13.79 44.34
CA TYR A 115 -23.04 12.75 45.05
C TYR A 115 -22.33 12.14 46.27
N ILE A 116 -21.07 12.50 46.55
CA ILE A 116 -20.33 11.87 47.66
C ILE A 116 -20.98 12.06 49.03
N ASP A 117 -21.67 13.18 49.24
CA ASP A 117 -22.40 13.47 50.47
C ASP A 117 -23.69 12.64 50.59
N ASP A 118 -24.39 12.40 49.48
CA ASP A 118 -25.58 11.56 49.43
C ASP A 118 -25.26 10.08 49.64
N LEU A 119 -24.00 9.68 49.39
CA LEU A 119 -23.51 8.31 49.56
C LEU A 119 -23.02 8.02 51.00
N GLU A 120 -23.13 8.98 51.92
CA GLU A 120 -22.62 8.89 53.31
C GLU A 120 -21.13 8.47 53.39
N LEU A 121 -20.35 8.74 52.35
CA LEU A 121 -18.93 8.37 52.28
C LEU A 121 -18.07 9.45 52.92
N ASN A 122 -17.12 9.04 53.78
CA ASN A 122 -16.10 9.95 54.29
C ASN A 122 -15.13 10.33 53.17
N VAL A 123 -15.21 11.57 52.68
CA VAL A 123 -14.39 12.09 51.56
C VAL A 123 -12.89 11.94 51.81
N VAL A 124 -12.44 12.13 53.06
CA VAL A 124 -11.02 11.99 53.41
C VAL A 124 -10.58 10.53 53.36
N GLU A 125 -11.43 9.60 53.79
CA GLU A 125 -11.14 8.17 53.70
C GLU A 125 -11.19 7.66 52.26
N PHE A 126 -12.18 8.10 51.48
CA PHE A 126 -12.32 7.73 50.08
C PHE A 126 -11.17 8.26 49.22
N SER A 127 -10.78 9.53 49.39
CA SER A 127 -9.61 10.10 48.71
C SER A 127 -8.31 9.40 49.12
N ARG A 128 -8.14 9.02 50.39
CA ARG A 128 -7.00 8.21 50.84
C ARG A 128 -6.98 6.83 50.17
N LEU A 129 -8.14 6.19 49.99
CA LEU A 129 -8.25 4.92 49.28
C LEU A 129 -7.78 5.06 47.82
N LEU A 130 -8.22 6.11 47.12
CA LEU A 130 -7.77 6.40 45.75
C LEU A 130 -6.27 6.70 45.69
N ALA A 131 -5.72 7.46 46.64
CA ALA A 131 -4.28 7.71 46.73
C ALA A 131 -3.48 6.43 47.00
N ALA A 132 -3.98 5.55 47.88
CA ALA A 132 -3.37 4.24 48.14
C ALA A 132 -3.42 3.34 46.90
N GLY A 133 -4.53 3.38 46.16
CA GLY A 133 -4.66 2.74 44.85
C GLY A 133 -3.61 3.26 43.86
N ALA A 134 -3.51 4.59 43.71
CA ALA A 134 -2.53 5.23 42.84
C ALA A 134 -1.09 4.79 43.17
N LEU A 135 -0.73 4.79 44.46
CA LEU A 135 0.57 4.33 44.93
C LEU A 135 0.79 2.84 44.63
N SER A 136 -0.25 2.01 44.81
CA SER A 136 -0.17 0.57 44.52
C SER A 136 0.08 0.31 43.03
N PHE A 137 -0.68 0.98 42.15
CA PHE A 137 -0.49 0.91 40.69
C PHE A 137 0.91 1.41 40.27
N LEU A 138 1.39 2.49 40.89
CA LEU A 138 2.73 3.02 40.64
C LEU A 138 3.82 2.01 41.05
N LEU A 139 3.72 1.43 42.25
CA LEU A 139 4.68 0.45 42.75
C LEU A 139 4.68 -0.83 41.91
N VAL A 140 3.49 -1.35 41.58
CA VAL A 140 3.36 -2.53 40.70
C VAL A 140 3.92 -2.23 39.31
N GLY A 141 3.64 -1.05 38.75
CA GLY A 141 4.21 -0.60 37.47
C GLY A 141 5.74 -0.53 37.51
N ILE A 142 6.33 0.07 38.54
CA ILE A 142 7.79 0.13 38.73
C ILE A 142 8.38 -1.28 38.84
N VAL A 143 7.76 -2.16 39.64
CA VAL A 143 8.21 -3.55 39.79
C VAL A 143 8.10 -4.30 38.47
N ALA A 144 7.02 -4.12 37.70
CA ALA A 144 6.82 -4.75 36.41
C ALA A 144 7.86 -4.32 35.37
N VAL A 145 8.34 -3.06 35.44
CA VAL A 145 9.43 -2.55 34.59
C VAL A 145 10.80 -3.08 35.03
N LEU A 146 11.07 -3.09 36.34
CA LEU A 146 12.39 -3.46 36.88
C LEU A 146 12.63 -4.98 36.91
N VAL A 147 11.58 -5.77 37.14
CA VAL A 147 11.67 -7.22 37.24
C VAL A 147 11.40 -7.85 35.87
N PRO A 148 12.26 -8.76 35.37
CA PRO A 148 12.05 -9.42 34.08
C PRO A 148 11.00 -10.55 34.16
N TRP A 149 9.83 -10.25 34.71
CA TRP A 149 8.75 -11.22 35.00
C TRP A 149 8.28 -11.96 33.73
N ARG A 150 8.30 -11.29 32.58
CA ARG A 150 7.97 -11.89 31.27
C ARG A 150 8.86 -13.08 30.91
N LYS A 151 10.15 -13.00 31.23
CA LYS A 151 11.09 -14.12 31.01
C LYS A 151 10.75 -15.30 31.90
N ALA A 152 10.30 -15.05 33.13
CA ALA A 152 9.93 -16.10 34.08
C ALA A 152 8.71 -16.90 33.65
N ILE A 153 7.79 -16.30 32.89
CA ILE A 153 6.59 -16.97 32.34
C ILE A 153 6.72 -17.35 30.86
N GLY A 154 7.92 -17.22 30.27
CA GLY A 154 8.19 -17.64 28.89
C GLY A 154 7.63 -16.72 27.79
N LEU A 155 7.20 -15.49 28.11
CA LEU A 155 6.77 -14.50 27.12
C LEU A 155 8.01 -13.90 26.42
N LYS A 156 8.18 -14.23 25.14
CA LYS A 156 9.35 -13.82 24.35
C LYS A 156 9.24 -12.40 23.76
N GLN A 157 8.03 -11.83 23.70
CA GLN A 157 7.78 -10.50 23.14
C GLN A 157 6.74 -9.72 23.96
N PRO A 158 6.79 -8.38 24.00
CA PRO A 158 5.63 -7.59 24.38
C PRO A 158 4.42 -7.95 23.50
N PHE A 159 3.21 -7.81 24.03
CA PHE A 159 1.96 -7.89 23.26
C PHE A 159 1.91 -6.74 22.23
N ARG A 160 2.70 -6.84 21.17
CA ARG A 160 2.42 -6.15 19.91
C ARG A 160 1.61 -7.14 19.09
N PRO A 161 0.47 -6.74 18.49
CA PRO A 161 -0.16 -7.55 17.47
C PRO A 161 0.92 -7.90 16.43
N GLU A 162 1.10 -9.17 16.08
CA GLU A 162 1.87 -9.49 14.89
C GLU A 162 1.17 -8.78 13.73
N LEU A 163 1.88 -7.86 13.09
CA LEU A 163 1.46 -7.29 11.81
C LEU A 163 1.51 -8.45 10.81
N ASP A 164 0.41 -9.19 10.70
CA ASP A 164 0.25 -10.41 9.91
C ASP A 164 0.28 -10.06 8.41
N GLY A 165 1.43 -9.61 7.92
CA GLY A 165 1.61 -9.06 6.57
C GLY A 165 0.90 -7.72 6.32
N LYS A 166 0.13 -7.20 7.30
CA LYS A 166 -0.50 -5.88 7.23
C LYS A 166 0.53 -4.82 7.57
N THR A 167 1.06 -4.15 6.55
CA THR A 167 1.69 -2.85 6.78
C THR A 167 0.56 -1.87 7.08
N GLU A 168 0.30 -1.61 8.37
CA GLU A 168 -0.42 -0.39 8.73
C GLU A 168 0.34 0.74 8.04
N THR A 169 -0.26 1.41 7.07
CA THR A 169 0.43 2.40 6.23
C THR A 169 0.64 3.73 6.95
N ILE A 170 0.01 3.92 8.11
CA ILE A 170 0.08 5.17 8.87
C ILE A 170 1.05 5.01 10.03
N ASP A 171 2.06 5.87 10.10
CA ASP A 171 2.93 5.95 11.26
C ASP A 171 2.15 6.52 12.46
N PRO A 172 2.18 5.87 13.63
CA PRO A 172 1.57 6.43 14.83
C PRO A 172 2.19 7.80 15.14
N VAL A 173 1.34 8.79 15.45
CA VAL A 173 1.80 10.18 15.69
C VAL A 173 2.74 10.27 16.91
N PHE A 174 2.49 9.46 17.94
CA PHE A 174 3.29 9.46 19.17
C PHE A 174 4.53 8.55 19.10
N GLU A 175 4.47 7.48 18.29
CA GLU A 175 5.55 6.50 18.14
C GLU A 175 5.70 6.13 16.66
N PRO A 176 6.34 6.99 15.85
CA PRO A 176 6.58 6.70 14.44
C PRO A 176 7.42 5.43 14.29
N ARG A 177 7.29 4.71 13.17
CA ARG A 177 8.05 3.46 12.97
C ARG A 177 9.54 3.72 13.05
N GLY A 178 10.24 2.89 13.82
CA GLY A 178 11.67 3.07 14.12
C GLY A 178 11.96 4.01 15.30
N PHE A 179 10.94 4.54 15.98
CA PHE A 179 11.09 5.22 17.25
C PHE A 179 11.60 4.24 18.32
N MET A 180 12.89 4.37 18.66
CA MET A 180 13.50 3.61 19.75
C MET A 180 13.12 4.26 21.08
N GLY A 181 12.42 3.55 21.97
CA GLY A 181 12.04 4.04 23.31
C GLY A 181 10.62 4.63 23.45
N GLY A 182 9.62 4.03 22.81
CA GLY A 182 8.18 4.27 22.99
C GLY A 182 7.55 3.78 24.31
N TRP A 183 6.45 4.42 24.70
CA TRP A 183 5.54 3.99 25.78
C TRP A 183 5.14 2.52 25.60
N PHE A 184 4.84 2.09 24.36
CA PHE A 184 4.42 0.71 24.08
C PHE A 184 5.57 -0.30 23.96
N GLU A 185 6.85 0.12 23.99
CA GLU A 185 7.99 -0.81 24.05
C GLU A 185 8.08 -1.52 25.40
N GLY A 186 7.71 -0.81 26.48
CA GLY A 186 7.57 -1.38 27.82
C GLY A 186 6.42 -2.40 27.91
N GLY A 187 5.42 -2.25 27.04
CA GLY A 187 4.23 -3.09 26.93
C GLY A 187 2.98 -2.47 27.55
N ILE A 188 1.82 -2.92 27.07
CA ILE A 188 0.50 -2.32 27.38
C ILE A 188 0.19 -2.38 28.89
N LEU A 189 0.63 -3.44 29.57
CA LEU A 189 0.38 -3.61 31.00
C LEU A 189 1.05 -2.49 31.81
N GLU A 190 2.33 -2.23 31.60
CA GLU A 190 3.13 -1.25 32.32
C GLU A 190 2.59 0.17 32.07
N VAL A 191 2.27 0.49 30.82
CA VAL A 191 1.62 1.76 30.45
C VAL A 191 0.29 1.91 31.17
N SER A 192 -0.56 0.86 31.17
CA SER A 192 -1.86 0.91 31.84
C SER A 192 -1.72 1.15 33.34
N MET A 193 -0.72 0.52 33.99
CA MET A 193 -0.46 0.70 35.42
C MET A 193 -0.07 2.15 35.74
N PHE A 194 0.81 2.77 34.94
CA PHE A 194 1.20 4.16 35.14
C PHE A 194 0.06 5.15 34.84
N VAL A 195 -0.71 4.92 33.77
CA VAL A 195 -1.88 5.76 33.45
C VAL A 195 -2.93 5.66 34.55
N SER A 196 -3.25 4.46 35.04
CA SER A 196 -4.16 4.27 36.18
C SER A 196 -3.67 4.95 37.45
N ALA A 197 -2.35 4.90 37.74
CA ALA A 197 -1.77 5.61 38.88
C ALA A 197 -1.97 7.13 38.78
N ILE A 198 -1.71 7.72 37.60
CA ILE A 198 -1.91 9.16 37.36
C ILE A 198 -3.39 9.54 37.53
N VAL A 199 -4.29 8.79 36.90
CA VAL A 199 -5.74 9.05 36.94
C VAL A 199 -6.26 8.98 38.37
N LEU A 200 -5.93 7.93 39.14
CA LEU A 200 -6.34 7.80 40.54
C LEU A 200 -5.77 8.90 41.44
N ALA A 201 -4.52 9.32 41.21
CA ALA A 201 -3.90 10.42 41.94
C ALA A 201 -4.59 11.77 41.67
N LEU A 202 -4.97 12.02 40.41
CA LEU A 202 -5.73 13.21 40.03
C LEU A 202 -7.10 13.23 40.69
N HIS A 203 -7.86 12.11 40.64
CA HIS A 203 -9.16 11.98 41.29
C HIS A 203 -9.07 12.16 42.82
N SER A 204 -8.07 11.55 43.46
CA SER A 204 -7.82 11.72 44.90
C SER A 204 -7.57 13.19 45.27
N SER A 205 -6.72 13.86 44.49
CA SER A 205 -6.41 15.28 44.69
C SER A 205 -7.64 16.17 44.47
N ALA A 206 -8.40 15.94 43.40
CA ALA A 206 -9.61 16.69 43.09
C ALA A 206 -10.64 16.65 44.22
N LEU A 207 -10.83 15.49 44.85
CA LEU A 207 -11.73 15.32 45.99
C LEU A 207 -11.25 16.04 47.26
N LEU A 208 -9.94 16.09 47.50
CA LEU A 208 -9.36 16.73 48.68
C LEU A 208 -9.34 18.26 48.60
N PHE A 209 -9.10 18.81 47.41
CA PHE A 209 -8.99 20.27 47.20
C PHE A 209 -10.33 20.97 46.94
N ALA A 210 -11.43 20.22 46.87
CA ALA A 210 -12.77 20.76 46.64
C ALA A 210 -13.41 21.31 47.93
N ASP A 211 -12.88 22.43 48.46
CA ASP A 211 -13.42 23.10 49.65
C ASP A 211 -14.91 23.47 49.50
N ASN A 212 -15.29 23.97 48.31
CA ASN A 212 -16.68 24.19 47.92
C ASN A 212 -17.08 23.22 46.81
N ARG A 213 -17.66 22.09 47.21
CA ARG A 213 -18.03 20.98 46.30
C ARG A 213 -19.04 21.40 45.24
N GLN A 214 -20.01 22.23 45.59
CA GLN A 214 -21.01 22.72 44.64
C GLN A 214 -20.37 23.61 43.58
N GLN A 215 -19.45 24.50 43.97
CA GLN A 215 -18.72 25.33 43.01
C GLN A 215 -17.77 24.48 42.15
N ALA A 216 -17.08 23.51 42.74
CA ALA A 216 -16.17 22.61 42.03
C ALA A 216 -16.90 21.76 40.99
N SER A 217 -18.06 21.17 41.35
CA SER A 217 -18.86 20.37 40.40
C SER A 217 -19.39 21.21 39.25
N TYR A 218 -19.83 22.46 39.49
CA TYR A 218 -20.22 23.36 38.39
C TYR A 218 -19.07 23.71 37.46
N VAL A 219 -17.87 24.00 38.00
CA VAL A 219 -16.69 24.30 37.17
C VAL A 219 -16.29 23.09 36.33
N LEU A 220 -16.27 21.89 36.91
CA LEU A 220 -15.97 20.65 36.17
C LEU A 220 -17.04 20.34 35.13
N ALA A 221 -18.32 20.53 35.43
CA ALA A 221 -19.41 20.34 34.48
C ALA A 221 -19.28 21.29 33.27
N ILE A 222 -19.03 22.58 33.51
CA ILE A 222 -18.82 23.57 32.43
C ILE A 222 -17.58 23.20 31.60
N THR A 223 -16.49 22.78 32.26
CA THR A 223 -15.25 22.35 31.58
C THR A 223 -15.50 21.11 30.73
N THR A 224 -16.25 20.13 31.24
CA THR A 224 -16.64 18.91 30.52
C THR A 224 -17.46 19.25 29.27
N LEU A 225 -18.44 20.14 29.39
CA LEU A 225 -19.25 20.60 28.27
C LEU A 225 -18.41 21.35 27.22
N ALA A 226 -17.49 22.21 27.66
CA ALA A 226 -16.56 22.89 26.76
C ALA A 226 -15.66 21.91 26.01
N TRP A 227 -15.11 20.91 26.71
CA TRP A 227 -14.27 19.87 26.11
C TRP A 227 -15.06 18.98 25.14
N ALA A 228 -16.30 18.63 25.48
CA ALA A 228 -17.21 17.90 24.60
C ALA A 228 -17.55 18.67 23.32
N LEU A 229 -17.73 19.99 23.43
CA LEU A 229 -17.93 20.86 22.25
C LEU A 229 -16.70 20.86 21.35
N LEU A 230 -15.50 21.01 21.93
CA LEU A 230 -14.25 20.94 21.17
C LEU A 230 -14.09 19.56 20.51
N ALA A 231 -14.36 18.46 21.24
CA ALA A 231 -14.30 17.09 20.72
C ALA A 231 -15.25 16.90 19.52
N SER A 232 -16.44 17.50 19.58
CA SER A 232 -17.40 17.48 18.47
C SER A 232 -16.86 18.17 17.21
N ILE A 233 -16.05 19.23 17.36
CA ILE A 233 -15.40 19.90 16.21
C ILE A 233 -14.36 18.96 15.58
N VAL A 234 -13.56 18.25 16.40
CA VAL A 234 -12.58 17.28 15.91
C VAL A 234 -13.27 16.10 15.23
N LEU A 235 -14.35 15.58 15.81
CA LEU A 235 -15.18 14.53 15.20
C LEU A 235 -15.75 14.99 13.86
N ARG A 236 -16.29 16.20 13.76
CA ARG A 236 -16.77 16.75 12.48
C ARG A 236 -15.65 16.79 11.43
N ARG A 237 -14.43 17.18 11.81
CA ARG A 237 -13.27 17.17 10.90
C ARG A 237 -12.90 15.74 10.49
N ALA A 238 -12.95 14.78 11.42
CA ALA A 238 -12.69 13.37 11.13
C ALA A 238 -13.70 12.82 10.12
N LEU A 239 -15.00 13.04 10.37
CA LEU A 239 -16.09 12.58 9.50
C LEU A 239 -16.02 13.20 8.10
N LYS A 240 -15.78 14.52 8.00
CA LYS A 240 -15.65 15.18 6.69
C LYS A 240 -14.47 14.63 5.88
N SER A 241 -13.34 14.42 6.55
CA SER A 241 -12.16 13.85 5.91
C SER A 241 -12.38 12.40 5.47
N ASN A 242 -13.13 11.62 6.26
CA ASN A 242 -13.51 10.26 5.90
C ASN A 242 -14.46 10.24 4.70
N GLU A 243 -15.47 11.11 4.67
CA GLU A 243 -16.39 11.26 3.54
C GLU A 243 -15.66 11.68 2.25
N GLU A 244 -14.71 12.61 2.33
CA GLU A 244 -13.88 13.02 1.19
C GLU A 244 -13.01 11.85 0.68
N ALA A 245 -12.43 11.06 1.60
CA ALA A 245 -11.70 9.84 1.23
C ALA A 245 -12.61 8.80 0.56
N GLU A 246 -13.79 8.52 1.12
CA GLU A 246 -14.78 7.59 0.56
C GLU A 246 -15.23 8.03 -0.84
N ARG A 247 -15.47 9.32 -1.02
CA ARG A 247 -15.84 9.88 -2.32
C ARG A 247 -14.74 9.70 -3.35
N LEU A 248 -13.49 10.02 -3.01
CA LEU A 248 -12.35 9.83 -3.92
C LEU A 248 -12.12 8.35 -4.26
N ALA A 249 -12.30 7.46 -3.28
CA ALA A 249 -12.22 6.02 -3.52
C ALA A 249 -13.29 5.55 -4.50
N PHE A 250 -14.53 5.99 -4.31
CA PHE A 250 -15.64 5.66 -5.21
C PHE A 250 -15.44 6.24 -6.63
N GLU A 251 -15.04 7.51 -6.75
CA GLU A 251 -14.81 8.17 -8.04
C GLU A 251 -13.68 7.51 -8.85
N ASN A 252 -12.68 6.92 -8.18
CA ASN A 252 -11.49 6.36 -8.81
C ASN A 252 -11.41 4.82 -8.75
N ASP A 253 -12.47 4.15 -8.29
CA ASP A 253 -12.56 2.69 -8.17
C ASP A 253 -11.47 2.09 -7.25
N PHE A 254 -11.11 2.81 -6.19
CA PHE A 254 -10.25 2.31 -5.11
C PHE A 254 -11.09 1.52 -4.11
N SER A 255 -10.55 0.41 -3.57
CA SER A 255 -11.24 -0.35 -2.53
C SER A 255 -10.96 0.25 -1.14
N MET A 256 -12.01 0.38 -0.31
CA MET A 256 -11.92 0.94 1.05
C MET A 256 -11.12 0.06 2.03
N SER A 257 -11.08 -1.25 1.75
CA SER A 257 -10.32 -2.26 2.50
C SER A 257 -8.98 -2.58 1.87
N ASP A 258 -8.66 -1.97 0.72
CA ASP A 258 -7.31 -2.00 0.23
C ASP A 258 -6.51 -1.13 1.22
N GLU A 259 -5.98 -1.76 2.28
CA GLU A 259 -4.57 -1.62 2.56
C GLU A 259 -3.85 -1.95 1.25
N VAL A 260 -3.88 -1.01 0.31
CA VAL A 260 -2.95 -0.99 -0.80
C VAL A 260 -1.63 -0.88 -0.06
N SER A 261 -0.93 -2.00 0.04
CA SER A 261 0.49 -2.06 0.34
C SER A 261 1.21 -1.33 -0.80
N TYR A 262 0.99 -0.03 -0.86
CA TYR A 262 1.83 0.90 -1.57
C TYR A 262 2.93 1.18 -0.58
N SER A 263 4.05 0.49 -0.78
CA SER A 263 5.31 0.91 -0.20
C SER A 263 5.43 2.41 -0.46
N ASP A 264 5.53 3.19 0.61
CA ASP A 264 5.72 4.63 0.49
C ASP A 264 6.95 4.93 -0.39
N ASP A 265 6.82 6.04 -1.11
CA ASP A 265 7.69 6.58 -2.15
C ASP A 265 7.60 5.90 -3.53
N GLU A 266 7.28 6.74 -4.52
CA GLU A 266 7.38 6.45 -5.96
C GLU A 266 8.81 6.08 -6.39
N ALA A 267 9.80 6.37 -5.52
CA ALA A 267 11.19 5.93 -5.60
C ALA A 267 11.40 4.45 -5.26
N THR A 268 10.43 3.78 -4.60
CA THR A 268 10.61 2.45 -3.98
C THR A 268 9.53 1.44 -4.31
N ALA A 269 8.65 1.68 -5.28
CA ALA A 269 7.93 0.56 -5.89
C ALA A 269 8.96 -0.32 -6.61
N GLN A 270 9.38 -1.34 -5.90
CA GLN A 270 10.56 -2.12 -6.23
C GLN A 270 10.34 -2.71 -7.62
N LEU A 271 11.18 -2.31 -8.58
CA LEU A 271 11.22 -2.93 -9.89
C LEU A 271 11.45 -4.42 -9.65
N LEU A 272 10.45 -5.24 -9.96
CA LEU A 272 10.57 -6.68 -9.84
C LEU A 272 11.45 -7.17 -10.99
N VAL A 273 12.39 -8.06 -10.70
CA VAL A 273 13.36 -8.57 -11.67
C VAL A 273 13.47 -10.09 -11.55
N ASP A 274 13.28 -10.79 -12.66
CA ASP A 274 13.67 -12.19 -12.82
C ASP A 274 15.08 -12.22 -13.40
N ALA A 275 16.06 -12.46 -12.54
CA ALA A 275 17.48 -12.45 -12.92
C ALA A 275 17.85 -13.56 -13.92
N ASP A 276 17.07 -14.65 -13.97
CA ASP A 276 17.33 -15.79 -14.87
C ASP A 276 16.96 -15.45 -16.31
N THR A 277 15.85 -14.72 -16.48
CA THR A 277 15.28 -14.44 -17.81
C THR A 277 15.61 -13.04 -18.30
N GLY A 278 15.96 -12.12 -17.40
CA GLY A 278 16.10 -10.69 -17.68
C GLY A 278 14.75 -9.95 -17.70
N LEU A 279 13.65 -10.63 -17.34
CA LEU A 279 12.33 -10.02 -17.25
C LEU A 279 12.29 -9.01 -16.11
N ARG A 280 11.71 -7.83 -16.36
CA ARG A 280 11.55 -6.78 -15.35
C ARG A 280 10.23 -6.03 -15.51
N GLY A 281 9.68 -5.53 -14.41
CA GLY A 281 8.43 -4.78 -14.47
C GLY A 281 7.95 -4.29 -13.13
N ARG A 282 6.98 -3.36 -13.18
CA ARG A 282 6.28 -2.84 -12.01
C ARG A 282 4.77 -3.08 -12.24
N PRO A 283 4.17 -4.06 -11.54
CA PRO A 283 2.72 -4.26 -11.57
C PRO A 283 2.00 -3.01 -11.05
N ASP A 284 0.78 -2.73 -11.53
CA ASP A 284 -0.03 -1.61 -11.04
C ASP A 284 -0.42 -1.81 -9.56
N GLN A 285 -0.84 -3.04 -9.23
CA GLN A 285 -1.20 -3.45 -7.87
C GLN A 285 -0.85 -4.93 -7.64
N ILE A 286 -0.52 -5.28 -6.40
CA ILE A 286 -0.45 -6.67 -5.95
C ILE A 286 -1.44 -6.79 -4.79
N VAL A 287 -2.42 -7.68 -4.92
CA VAL A 287 -3.41 -7.96 -3.87
C VAL A 287 -3.07 -9.28 -3.18
N ILE A 288 -3.40 -9.41 -1.90
CA ILE A 288 -3.17 -10.64 -1.14
C ILE A 288 -4.52 -11.33 -0.92
N ILE A 289 -4.72 -12.51 -1.50
CA ILE A 289 -5.93 -13.32 -1.36
C ILE A 289 -5.50 -14.70 -0.85
N ASP A 290 -6.06 -15.16 0.27
CA ASP A 290 -5.73 -16.47 0.87
C ASP A 290 -4.22 -16.71 1.07
N SER A 291 -3.48 -15.67 1.50
CA SER A 291 -2.01 -15.68 1.66
C SER A 291 -1.21 -15.88 0.35
N GLN A 292 -1.83 -15.58 -0.80
CA GLN A 292 -1.21 -15.61 -2.12
C GLN A 292 -1.14 -14.20 -2.72
N PHE A 293 0.00 -13.85 -3.30
CA PHE A 293 0.22 -12.55 -3.93
C PHE A 293 -0.29 -12.60 -5.37
N ILE A 294 -1.33 -11.85 -5.69
CA ILE A 294 -1.97 -11.82 -7.01
C ILE A 294 -1.68 -10.48 -7.68
N PRO A 295 -0.94 -10.45 -8.80
CA PRO A 295 -0.73 -9.21 -9.53
C PRO A 295 -2.01 -8.80 -10.27
N VAL A 296 -2.30 -7.50 -10.26
CA VAL A 296 -3.42 -6.87 -10.96
C VAL A 296 -2.85 -5.85 -11.95
N GLU A 297 -3.22 -5.99 -13.22
CA GLU A 297 -2.96 -5.01 -14.27
C GLU A 297 -4.26 -4.28 -14.62
N GLN A 298 -4.24 -2.95 -14.60
CA GLN A 298 -5.42 -2.13 -14.91
C GLN A 298 -5.28 -1.47 -16.29
N LYS A 299 -6.26 -1.71 -17.15
CA LYS A 299 -6.28 -1.11 -18.50
C LYS A 299 -7.34 -0.04 -18.60
N THR A 300 -6.89 1.18 -18.90
CA THR A 300 -7.77 2.31 -19.18
C THR A 300 -8.17 2.30 -20.67
N GLY A 301 -9.44 2.60 -20.97
CA GLY A 301 -9.94 2.72 -22.34
C GLY A 301 -11.12 1.81 -22.67
N LYS A 302 -11.28 1.48 -23.97
CA LYS A 302 -12.41 0.69 -24.46
C LYS A 302 -12.35 -0.73 -23.93
N VAL A 303 -13.39 -1.15 -23.20
CA VAL A 303 -13.53 -2.50 -22.67
C VAL A 303 -13.76 -3.50 -23.80
N PRO A 304 -12.86 -4.49 -24.01
CA PRO A 304 -13.07 -5.53 -25.00
C PRO A 304 -13.92 -6.67 -24.44
N LYS A 305 -14.60 -7.45 -25.31
CA LYS A 305 -15.36 -8.65 -24.88
C LYS A 305 -14.47 -9.79 -24.38
N ARG A 306 -13.21 -9.82 -24.81
CA ARG A 306 -12.17 -10.76 -24.37
C ARG A 306 -10.86 -9.99 -24.21
N PRO A 307 -10.01 -10.35 -23.24
CA PRO A 307 -8.69 -9.77 -23.08
C PRO A 307 -7.90 -9.71 -24.38
N HIS A 308 -7.25 -8.59 -24.63
CA HIS A 308 -6.24 -8.51 -25.69
C HIS A 308 -5.04 -9.36 -25.30
N GLU A 309 -4.52 -10.13 -26.25
CA GLU A 309 -3.36 -11.01 -26.06
C GLU A 309 -2.13 -10.25 -25.54
N SER A 310 -1.92 -9.01 -26.00
CA SER A 310 -0.86 -8.12 -25.51
C SER A 310 -1.00 -7.81 -24.02
N HIS A 311 -2.22 -7.51 -23.55
CA HIS A 311 -2.48 -7.23 -22.14
C HIS A 311 -2.36 -8.51 -21.29
N ARG A 312 -2.80 -9.65 -21.83
CA ARG A 312 -2.61 -10.97 -21.19
C ARG A 312 -1.12 -11.25 -21.00
N MET A 313 -0.28 -11.08 -22.01
CA MET A 313 1.17 -11.29 -21.89
C MET A 313 1.83 -10.44 -20.82
N GLN A 314 1.43 -9.18 -20.71
CA GLN A 314 1.95 -8.30 -19.66
C GLN A 314 1.54 -8.77 -18.26
N ALA A 315 0.27 -9.16 -18.07
CA ALA A 315 -0.21 -9.68 -16.79
C ALA A 315 0.46 -11.00 -16.39
N LEU A 316 0.70 -11.91 -17.36
CA LEU A 316 1.48 -13.14 -17.11
C LEU A 316 2.94 -12.83 -16.77
N ALA A 317 3.54 -11.80 -17.38
CA ALA A 317 4.86 -11.34 -17.00
C ALA A 317 4.91 -10.91 -15.52
N TYR A 318 3.88 -10.23 -15.03
CA TYR A 318 3.79 -9.91 -13.60
C TYR A 318 3.57 -11.12 -12.71
N ALA A 319 2.81 -12.14 -13.15
CA ALA A 319 2.69 -13.41 -12.43
C ALA A 319 4.06 -14.06 -12.20
N ARG A 320 4.90 -14.12 -13.26
CA ARG A 320 6.28 -14.61 -13.17
C ARG A 320 7.13 -13.79 -12.21
N LEU A 321 7.04 -12.47 -12.29
CA LEU A 321 7.82 -11.57 -11.43
C LEU A 321 7.43 -11.71 -9.95
N VAL A 322 6.14 -11.86 -9.67
CA VAL A 322 5.64 -12.15 -8.31
C VAL A 322 6.10 -13.52 -7.83
N GLU A 323 6.01 -14.57 -8.66
CA GLU A 323 6.50 -15.92 -8.35
C GLU A 323 7.98 -15.90 -7.95
N LYS A 324 8.81 -15.21 -8.75
CA LYS A 324 10.27 -15.12 -8.52
C LYS A 324 10.63 -14.31 -7.29
N THR A 325 9.90 -13.23 -7.02
CA THR A 325 10.19 -12.34 -5.90
C THR A 325 9.72 -12.92 -4.57
N THR A 326 8.53 -13.54 -4.56
CA THR A 326 7.90 -14.05 -3.33
C THR A 326 8.25 -15.51 -3.04
N GLY A 327 8.80 -16.23 -4.02
CA GLY A 327 9.06 -17.68 -3.94
C GLY A 327 7.78 -18.53 -3.97
N ARG A 328 6.60 -17.92 -4.14
CA ARG A 328 5.31 -18.61 -4.21
C ARG A 328 4.65 -18.34 -5.56
N ALA A 329 4.30 -19.40 -6.28
CA ALA A 329 3.59 -19.26 -7.55
C ALA A 329 2.15 -18.75 -7.30
N PRO A 330 1.76 -17.61 -7.90
CA PRO A 330 0.36 -17.20 -7.89
C PRO A 330 -0.46 -18.21 -8.72
N PRO A 331 -1.71 -18.52 -8.34
CA PRO A 331 -2.58 -19.37 -9.16
C PRO A 331 -3.02 -18.67 -10.46
N TYR A 332 -3.06 -17.34 -10.46
CA TYR A 332 -3.48 -16.52 -11.59
C TYR A 332 -3.00 -15.07 -11.46
N ALA A 333 -3.02 -14.33 -12.57
CA ALA A 333 -3.00 -12.87 -12.62
C ALA A 333 -4.39 -12.31 -12.91
N LEU A 334 -4.64 -11.08 -12.49
CA LEU A 334 -5.89 -10.35 -12.77
C LEU A 334 -5.65 -9.24 -13.79
N LEU A 335 -6.53 -9.18 -14.78
CA LEU A 335 -6.57 -8.09 -15.75
C LEU A 335 -7.92 -7.38 -15.65
N ARG A 336 -7.89 -6.11 -15.27
CA ARG A 336 -9.09 -5.29 -15.04
C ARG A 336 -9.30 -4.28 -16.19
N TYR A 337 -10.49 -4.29 -16.80
CA TYR A 337 -10.94 -3.29 -17.76
C TYR A 337 -12.12 -2.49 -17.20
N GLY A 338 -11.85 -1.33 -16.59
CA GLY A 338 -12.90 -0.59 -15.86
C GLY A 338 -13.43 -1.37 -14.64
N PRO A 339 -14.57 -0.97 -14.05
CA PRO A 339 -15.02 -1.50 -12.74
C PRO A 339 -15.52 -2.95 -12.84
N ASP A 340 -16.31 -3.28 -13.86
CA ASP A 340 -17.07 -4.53 -13.87
C ASP A 340 -16.44 -5.67 -14.69
N ASN A 341 -15.31 -5.43 -15.37
CA ASN A 341 -14.71 -6.44 -16.26
C ASN A 341 -13.36 -6.89 -15.74
N LEU A 342 -13.40 -7.89 -14.86
CA LEU A 342 -12.24 -8.58 -14.33
C LEU A 342 -12.03 -9.89 -15.11
N HIS A 343 -10.81 -10.11 -15.60
CA HIS A 343 -10.42 -11.36 -16.22
C HIS A 343 -9.31 -12.04 -15.44
N GLN A 344 -9.56 -13.28 -15.07
CA GLN A 344 -8.60 -14.15 -14.42
C GLN A 344 -7.75 -14.88 -15.47
N LEU A 345 -6.43 -14.80 -15.32
CA LEU A 345 -5.46 -15.40 -16.22
C LEU A 345 -4.68 -16.46 -15.45
N ILE A 346 -5.01 -17.73 -15.69
CA ILE A 346 -4.40 -18.86 -14.98
C ILE A 346 -2.88 -18.88 -15.21
N TRP A 347 -2.11 -19.08 -14.13
CA TRP A 347 -0.65 -19.18 -14.16
C TRP A 347 -0.20 -20.64 -14.01
N ASP A 348 -0.38 -21.41 -15.09
CA ASP A 348 -0.01 -22.81 -15.19
C ASP A 348 1.28 -23.01 -16.01
N GLU A 349 1.70 -24.25 -16.20
CA GLU A 349 2.91 -24.59 -16.97
C GLU A 349 2.80 -24.22 -18.45
N GLU A 350 1.58 -24.17 -19.02
CA GLU A 350 1.36 -23.71 -20.40
C GLU A 350 1.62 -22.20 -20.50
N ALA A 351 1.06 -21.41 -19.57
CA ALA A 351 1.30 -19.97 -19.49
C ALA A 351 2.77 -19.63 -19.24
N LYS A 352 3.47 -20.40 -18.39
CA LYS A 352 4.92 -20.26 -18.17
C LYS A 352 5.71 -20.47 -19.45
N LYS A 353 5.41 -21.55 -20.17
CA LYS A 353 6.07 -21.86 -21.44
C LYS A 353 5.82 -20.79 -22.50
N GLU A 354 4.57 -20.34 -22.63
CA GLU A 354 4.19 -19.28 -23.56
C GLU A 354 4.94 -17.97 -23.26
N LEU A 355 5.05 -17.60 -21.97
CA LEU A 355 5.79 -16.42 -21.56
C LEU A 355 7.29 -16.56 -21.87
N ASP A 356 7.91 -17.70 -21.58
CA ASP A 356 9.32 -17.96 -21.85
C ASP A 356 9.64 -17.91 -23.35
N GLU A 357 8.79 -18.50 -24.20
CA GLU A 357 8.89 -18.41 -25.66
C GLU A 357 8.82 -16.94 -26.11
N ARG A 358 7.88 -16.17 -25.55
CA ARG A 358 7.70 -14.77 -25.92
C ARG A 358 8.87 -13.89 -25.48
N ILE A 359 9.45 -14.13 -24.29
CA ILE A 359 10.69 -13.48 -23.84
C ILE A 359 11.83 -13.79 -24.80
N HIS A 360 12.00 -15.06 -25.19
CA HIS A 360 13.05 -15.48 -26.11
C HIS A 360 12.93 -14.81 -27.49
N GLU A 361 11.71 -14.68 -28.02
CA GLU A 361 11.46 -13.98 -29.27
C GLU A 361 11.83 -12.50 -29.20
N VAL A 362 11.47 -11.81 -28.10
CA VAL A 362 11.84 -10.40 -27.90
C VAL A 362 13.37 -10.26 -27.80
N GLN A 363 14.03 -11.10 -27.03
CA GLN A 363 15.49 -11.10 -26.90
C GLN A 363 16.19 -11.35 -28.24
N THR A 364 15.66 -12.27 -29.05
CA THR A 364 16.18 -12.55 -30.39
C THR A 364 16.01 -11.35 -31.31
N ALA A 365 14.84 -10.70 -31.27
CA ALA A 365 14.60 -9.46 -31.99
C ALA A 365 15.54 -8.32 -31.56
N MET A 366 15.88 -8.22 -30.27
CA MET A 366 16.84 -7.23 -29.75
C MET A 366 18.26 -7.49 -30.28
N ALA A 367 18.68 -8.75 -30.35
CA ALA A 367 20.04 -9.16 -30.71
C ALA A 367 20.30 -9.21 -32.22
N ILE A 368 19.35 -9.76 -33.00
CA ILE A 368 19.49 -9.97 -34.44
C ILE A 368 18.79 -8.86 -35.24
N GLY A 369 17.68 -8.32 -34.75
CA GLY A 369 16.80 -7.46 -35.53
C GLY A 369 15.89 -8.26 -36.46
N GLY A 370 15.54 -7.69 -37.63
CA GLY A 370 14.73 -8.35 -38.65
C GLY A 370 13.24 -8.49 -38.33
N VAL A 371 12.70 -7.76 -37.35
CA VAL A 371 11.27 -7.84 -37.02
C VAL A 371 10.40 -7.25 -38.12
N LYS A 372 9.23 -7.87 -38.30
CA LYS A 372 8.19 -7.47 -39.25
C LYS A 372 6.85 -7.34 -38.54
N ARG A 373 5.89 -6.71 -39.19
CA ARG A 373 4.48 -6.67 -38.73
C ARG A 373 3.91 -8.09 -38.68
N ASN A 374 3.20 -8.41 -37.61
CA ASN A 374 2.65 -9.75 -37.34
C ASN A 374 1.14 -9.91 -37.63
N HIS A 375 0.50 -8.97 -38.32
CA HIS A 375 -0.94 -8.99 -38.55
C HIS A 375 -1.33 -8.38 -39.88
N GLU A 376 -2.43 -8.81 -40.50
CA GLU A 376 -2.98 -8.25 -41.75
C GLU A 376 -4.15 -7.27 -41.55
N ARG A 377 -4.42 -6.84 -40.32
CA ARG A 377 -5.58 -5.99 -39.99
C ARG A 377 -5.30 -4.49 -40.23
N PRO A 378 -5.92 -3.81 -41.21
CA PRO A 378 -5.66 -2.38 -41.47
C PRO A 378 -6.04 -1.47 -40.30
N GLY A 379 -7.13 -1.79 -39.59
CA GLY A 379 -7.60 -1.01 -38.44
C GLY A 379 -6.61 -0.93 -37.27
N LYS A 380 -5.73 -1.94 -37.09
CA LYS A 380 -4.62 -1.86 -36.12
C LYS A 380 -3.57 -0.84 -36.56
N CYS A 381 -3.20 -0.85 -37.84
CA CYS A 381 -2.25 0.11 -38.40
C CYS A 381 -2.77 1.54 -38.32
N GLN A 382 -4.06 1.76 -38.63
CA GLN A 382 -4.70 3.08 -38.61
C GLN A 382 -4.68 3.73 -37.21
N ASN A 383 -4.88 2.94 -36.15
CA ASN A 383 -4.86 3.40 -34.75
C ASN A 383 -3.47 3.30 -34.09
N CYS A 384 -2.44 2.88 -34.82
CA CYS A 384 -1.09 2.78 -34.27
C CYS A 384 -0.47 4.17 -34.14
N SER A 385 -0.06 4.54 -32.92
CA SER A 385 0.58 5.83 -32.64
C SER A 385 1.90 6.06 -33.40
N ARG A 386 2.54 4.97 -33.86
CA ARG A 386 3.79 5.00 -34.64
C ARG A 386 3.58 4.81 -36.15
N ARG A 387 2.33 4.84 -36.64
CA ARG A 387 2.00 4.71 -38.08
C ARG A 387 2.76 5.68 -38.97
N HIS A 388 3.07 6.88 -38.47
CA HIS A 388 3.77 7.92 -39.21
C HIS A 388 5.21 7.52 -39.60
N ALA A 389 5.84 6.61 -38.85
CA ALA A 389 7.21 6.16 -39.08
C ALA A 389 7.30 4.68 -39.53
N CYS A 390 6.17 4.00 -39.68
CA CYS A 390 6.12 2.58 -40.02
C CYS A 390 6.09 2.38 -41.54
N SER A 391 7.14 1.77 -42.11
CA SER A 391 7.23 1.39 -43.52
C SER A 391 6.29 0.24 -43.89
N GLU A 392 5.98 -0.66 -42.94
CA GLU A 392 5.09 -1.81 -43.14
C GLU A 392 3.61 -1.52 -42.85
N ARG A 393 3.23 -0.24 -42.77
CA ARG A 393 1.85 0.14 -42.46
C ARG A 393 0.90 -0.30 -43.58
N LEU A 394 -0.27 -0.79 -43.19
CA LEU A 394 -1.37 -0.98 -44.14
C LEU A 394 -2.09 0.36 -44.39
N ALA A 395 -2.64 0.47 -45.60
CA ALA A 395 -3.41 1.63 -46.06
C ALA A 395 -4.60 1.92 -45.12
#